data_AF-A0A7D3YC48-F1
#
_entry.id   AF-A0A7D3YC48-F1
#
_cell.length_a   1.000
_cell.length_b   1.000
_cell.length_c   1.000
_cell.angle_alpha   90.00
_cell.angle_beta   90.00
_cell.angle_gamma   90.00
#
_symmetry.space_group_name_H-M   'P 1'
#
loop_
_entity.id
_entity.type
_entity.pdbx_description
1 polymer ?
#
loop_
_entity_poly.entity_id
_entity_poly.type
_entity_poly.pdbx_seq_one_letter_code
_entity_poly.pdbx_strand_id
1 'polypeptide(L)'
;MSEPEESDVEWYAKGGRIWALLSILDFTTQRDRMTKFCDEEEIGLSDFAPGHLLFLETGVRHFVNIAQDSPAVGLDSDYISDRAIRQLPTLDKVPHSTEKLDFSRNVREVQKDLREISPPYDSAIYIEQSRSALTPLLEVKKTLSENLEPVDKNLDFEQVKRDCMALSLYVAFQQSRKNLPHGYGPSNYNTWVDTGPRENSIFGYSATLQVAWSELAPDDQLDKVELGKLTESERWSPRDAWELEEEGLSNEPKTTLNSFRVKIRDSIIEKIDDRYNGYESAGSLGPDDLLETSKQKALKSYFGPLLRETDYRELEDISPSARTAFGLHWSRQVEWLGNATFSKVPLIETTLWGLAMSYSKYEDEEVPIHVTRFNHPVADEGSVVTYAILQRLPPRAVGDPSGWLIFDSVGADYEIEGEWKIRRVEDLIDNIDDLNPVKRLEIEVDRDDFIEEISPRLSDDYLEIAEANSNLMSGINSARSTIAELACAYVLARRNSDGEVFWSHTVNGEEIDAWIEKPDEIKVVETKVDLSNSRLSELTAQLERKVGAFSDNDKQVNGEVWAWEEPNDETRAWLYEEDLEYSCIQNAPEIEHASSSELKTLFEEFLPETSEKHPLDPQERFGY
;
A
#
# COMPACT_ATOMS: atom_id res chain seq x y z
N MET A 1 -18.17 11.36 -48.77
CA MET A 1 -17.39 10.93 -47.60
C MET A 1 -17.14 9.46 -47.81
N SER A 2 -15.95 9.14 -48.31
CA SER A 2 -15.44 7.79 -48.42
C SER A 2 -15.12 7.28 -47.01
N GLU A 3 -15.58 6.08 -46.68
CA GLU A 3 -15.10 5.33 -45.52
C GLU A 3 -13.56 5.26 -45.58
N PRO A 4 -12.86 5.37 -44.43
CA PRO A 4 -11.43 5.11 -44.43
C PRO A 4 -11.24 3.62 -44.71
N GLU A 5 -10.54 3.31 -45.81
CA GLU A 5 -9.96 1.98 -46.04
C GLU A 5 -9.15 1.61 -44.78
N GLU A 6 -9.51 0.50 -44.15
CA GLU A 6 -8.64 -0.19 -43.20
C GLU A 6 -7.31 -0.41 -43.90
N SER A 7 -6.32 0.42 -43.58
CA SER A 7 -4.95 0.17 -43.98
C SER A 7 -4.53 -1.12 -43.27
N ASP A 8 -4.45 -2.21 -44.03
CA ASP A 8 -3.71 -3.43 -43.69
C ASP A 8 -2.24 -3.05 -43.41
N VAL A 9 -1.97 -2.50 -42.22
CA VAL A 9 -0.63 -2.48 -41.66
C VAL A 9 -0.43 -3.89 -41.12
N GLU A 10 0.32 -4.72 -41.85
CA GLU A 10 0.83 -5.99 -41.33
C GLU A 10 1.74 -5.68 -40.14
N TRP A 11 1.17 -5.71 -38.93
CA TRP A 11 1.93 -5.55 -37.70
C TRP A 11 2.71 -6.85 -37.42
N TYR A 12 3.92 -6.95 -37.93
CA TYR A 12 4.88 -7.95 -37.45
C TYR A 12 5.14 -7.70 -35.95
N ALA A 13 4.95 -8.73 -35.13
CA ALA A 13 5.18 -8.60 -33.70
C ALA A 13 6.66 -8.80 -33.38
N LYS A 14 7.27 -7.77 -32.80
CA LYS A 14 8.64 -7.78 -32.25
C LYS A 14 8.74 -8.76 -31.07
N GLY A 15 9.25 -9.96 -31.33
CA GLY A 15 9.41 -11.05 -30.35
C GLY A 15 10.85 -11.55 -30.17
N GLY A 16 11.80 -10.95 -30.87
CA GLY A 16 13.22 -11.33 -30.88
C GLY A 16 13.87 -11.25 -29.51
N ARG A 17 13.56 -10.22 -28.71
CA ARG A 17 14.14 -10.03 -27.37
C ARG A 17 13.66 -11.08 -26.39
N ILE A 18 12.36 -11.40 -26.41
CA ILE A 18 11.77 -12.47 -25.59
C ILE A 18 12.40 -13.81 -25.97
N TRP A 19 12.42 -14.14 -27.26
CA TRP A 19 13.00 -15.39 -27.74
C TRP A 19 14.48 -15.53 -27.35
N ALA A 20 15.28 -14.48 -27.54
CA ALA A 20 16.71 -14.49 -27.26
C ALA A 20 16.98 -14.72 -25.77
N LEU A 21 16.26 -14.03 -24.89
CA LEU A 21 16.38 -14.19 -23.44
C LEU A 21 16.03 -15.61 -22.99
N LEU A 22 14.90 -16.14 -23.47
CA LEU A 22 14.48 -17.49 -23.12
C LEU A 22 15.41 -18.56 -23.71
N SER A 23 16.03 -18.29 -24.86
CA SER A 23 17.05 -19.17 -25.44
C SER A 23 18.31 -19.21 -24.60
N ILE A 24 18.69 -18.10 -23.96
CA ILE A 24 19.80 -18.08 -22.99
C ILE A 24 19.47 -18.99 -21.81
N LEU A 25 18.31 -18.79 -21.17
CA LEU A 25 17.85 -19.64 -20.07
C LEU A 25 17.77 -21.12 -20.46
N ASP A 26 17.34 -21.41 -21.69
CA ASP A 26 17.27 -22.77 -22.22
C ASP A 26 18.65 -23.43 -22.24
N PHE A 27 19.65 -22.81 -22.87
CA PHE A 27 20.95 -23.47 -23.02
C PHE A 27 21.78 -23.45 -21.73
N THR A 28 21.63 -22.44 -20.86
CA THR A 28 22.30 -22.42 -19.54
C THR A 28 21.68 -23.41 -18.55
N THR A 29 20.59 -24.09 -18.93
CA THR A 29 20.00 -25.20 -18.16
C THR A 29 20.05 -26.53 -18.92
N GLN A 30 20.89 -26.65 -19.96
CA GLN A 30 21.16 -27.93 -20.59
C GLN A 30 22.12 -28.75 -19.75
N ARG A 31 21.65 -29.90 -19.27
CA ARG A 31 22.40 -30.83 -18.41
C ARG A 31 23.81 -31.07 -18.91
N ASP A 32 23.97 -31.67 -20.10
CA ASP A 32 25.26 -32.09 -20.63
C ASP A 32 26.28 -30.94 -20.73
N ARG A 33 25.79 -29.72 -21.02
CA ARG A 33 26.63 -28.54 -21.17
C ARG A 33 27.12 -28.05 -19.80
N MET A 34 26.20 -27.88 -18.86
CA MET A 34 26.52 -27.33 -17.54
C MET A 34 27.32 -28.32 -16.70
N THR A 35 26.98 -29.61 -16.72
CA THR A 35 27.73 -30.62 -15.97
C THR A 35 29.14 -30.77 -16.53
N LYS A 36 29.30 -30.79 -17.86
CA LYS A 36 30.61 -30.84 -18.49
C LYS A 36 31.47 -29.65 -18.10
N PHE A 37 30.93 -28.44 -18.14
CA PHE A 37 31.67 -27.24 -17.73
C PHE A 37 32.09 -27.31 -16.26
N CYS A 38 31.19 -27.68 -15.35
CA CYS A 38 31.52 -27.82 -13.94
C CYS A 38 32.59 -28.90 -13.72
N ASP A 39 32.54 -30.01 -14.46
CA ASP A 39 33.53 -31.08 -14.37
C ASP A 39 34.91 -30.65 -14.92
N GLU A 40 34.94 -29.92 -16.05
CA GLU A 40 36.17 -29.43 -16.69
C GLU A 40 36.89 -28.35 -15.86
N GLU A 41 36.13 -27.49 -15.19
CA GLU A 41 36.64 -26.40 -14.35
C GLU A 41 36.78 -26.80 -12.86
N GLU A 42 36.54 -28.09 -12.53
CA GLU A 42 36.57 -28.63 -11.16
C GLU A 42 35.69 -27.86 -10.15
N ILE A 43 34.53 -27.39 -10.61
CA ILE A 43 33.61 -26.54 -9.85
C ILE A 43 32.67 -27.39 -8.99
N GLY A 44 32.70 -27.15 -7.67
CA GLY A 44 31.77 -27.75 -6.72
C GLY A 44 30.34 -27.19 -6.86
N LEU A 45 29.34 -28.06 -6.74
CA LEU A 45 27.92 -27.66 -6.82
C LEU A 45 27.53 -26.63 -5.75
N SER A 46 28.10 -26.72 -4.55
CA SER A 46 27.85 -25.78 -3.45
C SER A 46 28.20 -24.34 -3.82
N ASP A 47 29.24 -24.15 -4.64
CA ASP A 47 29.75 -22.84 -5.04
C ASP A 47 29.07 -22.36 -6.33
N PHE A 48 28.66 -23.30 -7.18
CA PHE A 48 27.98 -23.02 -8.44
C PHE A 48 26.48 -22.68 -8.27
N ALA A 49 25.74 -23.48 -7.50
CA ALA A 49 24.27 -23.43 -7.45
C ALA A 49 23.69 -22.07 -7.01
N PRO A 50 24.22 -21.37 -5.98
CA PRO A 50 23.68 -20.08 -5.57
C PRO A 50 23.76 -19.02 -6.69
N GLY A 51 24.89 -18.98 -7.39
CA GLY A 51 25.10 -18.02 -8.47
C GLY A 51 24.38 -18.37 -9.77
N HIS A 52 24.29 -19.66 -10.10
CA HIS A 52 23.48 -20.12 -11.22
C HIS A 52 21.99 -19.81 -11.00
N LEU A 53 21.47 -20.04 -9.79
CA LEU A 53 20.10 -19.67 -9.43
C LEU A 53 19.88 -18.16 -9.58
N LEU A 54 20.81 -17.33 -9.11
CA LEU A 54 20.75 -15.87 -9.31
C LEU A 54 20.74 -15.48 -10.79
N PHE A 55 21.51 -16.19 -11.63
CA PHE A 55 21.50 -16.00 -13.08
C PHE A 55 20.10 -16.29 -13.65
N LEU A 56 19.53 -17.45 -13.36
CA LEU A 56 18.19 -17.81 -13.83
C LEU A 56 17.13 -16.79 -13.38
N GLU A 57 17.15 -16.40 -12.10
CA GLU A 57 16.24 -15.37 -11.59
C GLU A 57 16.38 -14.03 -12.31
N THR A 58 17.61 -13.62 -12.65
CA THR A 58 17.87 -12.39 -13.39
C THR A 58 17.19 -12.44 -14.75
N GLY A 59 17.28 -13.57 -15.43
CA GLY A 59 16.61 -13.77 -16.72
C GLY A 59 15.08 -13.78 -16.58
N VAL A 60 14.52 -14.45 -15.56
CA VAL A 60 13.07 -14.44 -15.29
C VAL A 60 12.57 -13.02 -15.02
N ARG A 61 13.27 -12.25 -14.18
CA ARG A 61 12.94 -10.84 -13.91
C ARG A 61 12.94 -9.99 -15.18
N HIS A 62 13.98 -10.14 -16.00
CA HIS A 62 14.09 -9.39 -17.25
C HIS A 62 12.98 -9.77 -18.24
N PHE A 63 12.61 -11.06 -18.28
CA PHE A 63 11.51 -11.56 -19.11
C PHE A 63 10.18 -10.92 -18.73
N VAL A 64 9.87 -10.84 -17.43
CA VAL A 64 8.64 -10.19 -16.94
C VAL A 64 8.57 -8.74 -17.41
N ASN A 65 9.64 -7.98 -17.25
CA ASN A 65 9.65 -6.57 -17.63
C ASN A 65 9.47 -6.38 -19.14
N ILE A 66 10.16 -7.18 -19.97
CA ILE A 66 9.99 -7.12 -21.43
C ILE A 66 8.56 -7.51 -21.83
N ALA A 67 7.99 -8.55 -21.22
CA ALA A 67 6.66 -9.03 -21.58
C ALA A 67 5.54 -8.06 -21.14
N GLN A 68 5.62 -7.50 -19.92
CA GLN A 68 4.62 -6.59 -19.38
C GLN A 68 4.58 -5.23 -20.08
N ASP A 69 5.74 -4.74 -20.51
CA ASP A 69 5.85 -3.43 -21.16
C ASP A 69 5.78 -3.52 -22.69
N SER A 70 5.70 -4.72 -23.27
CA SER A 70 5.62 -4.90 -24.72
C SER A 70 4.21 -4.70 -25.25
N PRO A 71 3.96 -3.68 -26.09
CA PRO A 71 2.67 -3.51 -26.75
C PRO A 71 2.31 -4.68 -27.66
N ALA A 72 3.32 -5.40 -28.17
CA ALA A 72 3.12 -6.57 -29.02
C ALA A 72 2.53 -7.76 -28.27
N VAL A 73 2.86 -7.92 -26.98
CA VAL A 73 2.26 -8.95 -26.12
C VAL A 73 0.82 -8.56 -25.76
N GLY A 74 0.55 -7.28 -25.50
CA GLY A 74 -0.81 -6.77 -25.31
C GLY A 74 -1.55 -7.45 -24.16
N LEU A 75 -0.92 -7.51 -22.98
CA LEU A 75 -1.57 -8.02 -21.77
C LEU A 75 -2.63 -7.02 -21.30
N ASP A 76 -3.88 -7.48 -21.20
CA ASP A 76 -4.97 -6.65 -20.72
C ASP A 76 -4.73 -6.32 -19.24
N SER A 77 -4.91 -5.05 -18.91
CA SER A 77 -4.65 -4.50 -17.58
C SER A 77 -5.64 -3.38 -17.30
N ASP A 78 -5.92 -3.17 -16.03
CA ASP A 78 -6.70 -2.04 -15.56
C ASP A 78 -5.85 -1.14 -14.66
N TYR A 79 -6.44 -0.04 -14.22
CA TYR A 79 -5.75 0.95 -13.42
C TYR A 79 -5.19 0.37 -12.10
N ILE A 80 -5.95 -0.49 -11.43
CA ILE A 80 -5.56 -1.12 -10.16
C ILE A 80 -4.33 -2.00 -10.38
N SER A 81 -4.35 -2.81 -11.44
CA SER A 81 -3.26 -3.70 -11.84
C SER A 81 -1.98 -2.95 -12.19
N ASP A 82 -2.10 -1.92 -13.02
CA ASP A 82 -0.96 -1.09 -13.39
C ASP A 82 -0.36 -0.35 -12.18
N ARG A 83 -1.21 0.12 -11.27
CA ARG A 83 -0.75 0.76 -10.03
C ARG A 83 -0.09 -0.23 -9.08
N ALA A 84 -0.64 -1.44 -8.93
CA ALA A 84 -0.01 -2.52 -8.18
C ALA A 84 1.40 -2.81 -8.74
N ILE A 85 1.54 -3.03 -10.04
CA ILE A 85 2.85 -3.33 -10.66
C ILE A 85 3.86 -2.19 -10.44
N ARG A 86 3.41 -0.92 -10.39
CA ARG A 86 4.29 0.23 -10.11
C ARG A 86 4.65 0.37 -8.63
N GLN A 87 3.69 0.15 -7.74
CA GLN A 87 3.88 0.29 -6.27
C GLN A 87 4.52 -0.95 -5.64
N LEU A 88 4.56 -2.06 -6.37
CA LEU A 88 5.23 -3.30 -6.00
C LEU A 88 4.74 -3.91 -4.66
N PRO A 89 3.42 -4.07 -4.44
CA PRO A 89 2.93 -4.88 -3.34
C PRO A 89 3.21 -6.36 -3.61
N THR A 90 3.16 -7.18 -2.57
CA THR A 90 3.30 -8.63 -2.71
C THR A 90 2.16 -9.17 -3.59
N LEU A 91 2.49 -9.77 -4.75
CA LEU A 91 1.51 -10.13 -5.79
C LEU A 91 0.38 -11.08 -5.34
N ASP A 92 0.63 -11.89 -4.31
CA ASP A 92 -0.31 -12.84 -3.69
C ASP A 92 -1.31 -12.14 -2.74
N LYS A 93 -1.00 -10.92 -2.32
CA LYS A 93 -1.83 -10.09 -1.45
C LYS A 93 -2.68 -9.07 -2.23
N VAL A 94 -2.58 -9.05 -3.56
CA VAL A 94 -3.41 -8.21 -4.43
C VAL A 94 -4.73 -8.94 -4.65
N PRO A 95 -5.88 -8.48 -4.10
CA PRO A 95 -7.17 -9.18 -4.23
C PRO A 95 -7.88 -8.82 -5.54
N HIS A 96 -7.17 -8.93 -6.66
CA HIS A 96 -7.63 -8.46 -7.97
C HIS A 96 -7.11 -9.37 -9.08
N SER A 97 -7.81 -9.48 -10.20
CA SER A 97 -7.32 -10.21 -11.37
C SER A 97 -7.44 -9.40 -12.65
N THR A 98 -6.37 -9.46 -13.44
CA THR A 98 -6.26 -9.07 -14.84
C THR A 98 -5.23 -9.99 -15.48
N GLU A 99 -5.22 -10.09 -16.81
CA GLU A 99 -4.23 -10.91 -17.50
C GLU A 99 -2.79 -10.51 -17.14
N LYS A 100 -2.52 -9.21 -16.98
CA LYS A 100 -1.20 -8.72 -16.59
C LYS A 100 -0.81 -9.13 -15.16
N LEU A 101 -1.76 -9.11 -14.21
CA LEU A 101 -1.52 -9.59 -12.84
C LEU A 101 -1.36 -11.12 -12.80
N ASP A 102 -2.20 -11.85 -13.51
CA ASP A 102 -2.15 -13.31 -13.60
C ASP A 102 -0.85 -13.78 -14.25
N PHE A 103 -0.42 -13.12 -15.33
CA PHE A 103 0.91 -13.31 -15.91
C PHE A 103 2.01 -13.15 -14.86
N SER A 104 1.95 -12.08 -14.07
CA SER A 104 2.94 -11.81 -13.01
C SER A 104 2.95 -12.89 -11.94
N ARG A 105 1.77 -13.37 -11.52
CA ARG A 105 1.65 -14.44 -10.52
C ARG A 105 2.14 -15.79 -11.06
N ASN A 106 1.79 -16.14 -12.30
CA ASN A 106 2.28 -17.36 -12.93
C ASN A 106 3.81 -17.37 -13.08
N VAL A 107 4.42 -16.23 -13.44
CA VAL A 107 5.89 -16.13 -13.49
C VAL A 107 6.50 -16.11 -12.08
N ARG A 108 5.78 -15.61 -11.07
CA ARG A 108 6.20 -15.71 -9.66
C ARG A 108 6.33 -17.16 -9.22
N GLU A 109 5.39 -18.03 -9.61
CA GLU A 109 5.48 -19.45 -9.28
C GLU A 109 6.72 -20.10 -9.93
N VAL A 110 7.07 -19.74 -11.18
CA VAL A 110 8.35 -20.17 -11.79
C VAL A 110 9.55 -19.75 -10.94
N GLN A 111 9.56 -18.52 -10.42
CA GLN A 111 10.65 -18.05 -9.55
C GLN A 111 10.65 -18.75 -8.19
N LYS A 112 9.48 -19.02 -7.62
CA LYS A 112 9.34 -19.75 -6.36
C LYS A 112 9.84 -21.18 -6.50
N ASP A 113 9.44 -21.88 -7.57
CA ASP A 113 9.90 -23.23 -7.89
C ASP A 113 11.43 -23.26 -8.01
N LEU A 114 12.04 -22.27 -8.66
CA LEU A 114 13.50 -22.13 -8.73
C LEU A 114 14.14 -21.97 -7.34
N ARG A 115 13.55 -21.17 -6.44
CA ARG A 115 14.07 -20.93 -5.08
C ARG A 115 13.95 -22.14 -4.15
N GLU A 116 12.93 -22.96 -4.37
CA GLU A 116 12.71 -24.19 -3.58
C GLU A 116 13.74 -25.28 -3.92
N ILE A 117 14.48 -25.12 -5.02
CA ILE A 117 15.62 -25.98 -5.38
C ILE A 117 16.76 -25.74 -4.39
N SER A 118 16.74 -26.49 -3.29
CA SER A 118 17.84 -26.53 -2.33
C SER A 118 18.90 -27.52 -2.79
N PRO A 119 20.19 -27.15 -2.83
CA PRO A 119 21.26 -28.12 -3.10
C PRO A 119 21.46 -29.07 -1.91
N PRO A 120 21.21 -30.38 -2.11
CA PRO A 120 22.23 -31.37 -1.77
C PRO A 120 22.31 -32.51 -2.82
N TYR A 121 22.01 -32.23 -4.09
CA TYR A 121 21.93 -33.23 -5.17
C TYR A 121 23.21 -33.32 -6.02
N ASP A 122 23.27 -34.31 -6.91
CA ASP A 122 24.21 -34.34 -8.03
C ASP A 122 23.97 -33.13 -8.95
N SER A 123 25.03 -32.59 -9.57
CA SER A 123 24.95 -31.40 -10.43
C SER A 123 23.96 -31.60 -11.59
N ALA A 124 23.85 -32.82 -12.12
CA ALA A 124 22.88 -33.12 -13.17
C ALA A 124 21.44 -33.02 -12.69
N ILE A 125 21.14 -33.52 -11.48
CA ILE A 125 19.79 -33.46 -10.89
C ILE A 125 19.40 -32.01 -10.64
N TYR A 126 20.32 -31.20 -10.09
CA TYR A 126 20.10 -29.78 -9.86
C TYR A 126 19.79 -29.04 -11.17
N ILE A 127 20.55 -29.29 -12.24
CA ILE A 127 20.30 -28.65 -13.55
C ILE A 127 18.96 -29.10 -14.15
N GLU A 128 18.61 -30.39 -14.03
CA GLU A 128 17.32 -30.91 -14.50
C GLU A 128 16.13 -30.29 -13.76
N GLN A 129 16.21 -30.14 -12.44
CA GLN A 129 15.20 -29.45 -11.63
C GLN A 129 15.09 -27.98 -12.01
N SER A 130 16.23 -27.30 -12.19
CA SER A 130 16.28 -25.89 -12.62
C SER A 130 15.59 -25.71 -13.98
N ARG A 131 15.87 -26.60 -14.93
CA ARG A 131 15.21 -26.63 -16.24
C ARG A 131 13.72 -26.92 -16.12
N SER A 132 13.34 -27.85 -15.25
CA SER A 132 11.95 -28.23 -15.01
C SER A 132 11.13 -27.04 -14.50
N ALA A 133 11.66 -26.25 -13.56
CA ALA A 133 11.01 -25.03 -13.06
C ALA A 133 10.79 -24.00 -14.18
N LEU A 134 11.72 -23.90 -15.13
CA LEU A 134 11.61 -22.99 -16.29
C LEU A 134 10.68 -23.48 -17.41
N THR A 135 10.12 -24.69 -17.31
CA THR A 135 9.30 -25.30 -18.39
C THR A 135 8.25 -24.36 -18.98
N PRO A 136 7.44 -23.61 -18.18
CA PRO A 136 6.45 -22.69 -18.74
C PRO A 136 7.07 -21.63 -19.66
N LEU A 137 8.26 -21.13 -19.34
CA LEU A 137 8.98 -20.16 -20.16
C LEU A 137 9.58 -20.83 -21.42
N LEU A 138 10.10 -22.04 -21.28
CA LEU A 138 10.68 -22.79 -22.40
C LEU A 138 9.62 -23.21 -23.44
N GLU A 139 8.37 -23.39 -23.03
CA GLU A 139 7.24 -23.60 -23.95
C GLU A 139 6.93 -22.36 -24.80
N VAL A 140 7.00 -21.15 -24.20
CA VAL A 140 6.91 -19.89 -24.95
C VAL A 140 8.04 -19.79 -25.98
N LYS A 141 9.28 -20.09 -25.55
CA LYS A 141 10.46 -20.10 -26.44
C LYS A 141 10.31 -21.08 -27.60
N LYS A 142 9.82 -22.28 -27.33
CA LYS A 142 9.61 -23.30 -28.36
C LYS A 142 8.64 -22.80 -29.42
N THR A 143 7.50 -22.26 -28.98
CA THR A 143 6.48 -21.71 -29.87
C THR A 143 7.03 -20.53 -30.68
N LEU A 144 7.80 -19.63 -30.06
CA LEU A 144 8.47 -18.54 -30.77
C LEU A 144 9.46 -19.05 -31.82
N SER A 145 10.29 -20.04 -31.47
CA SER A 145 11.33 -20.58 -32.36
C SER A 145 10.76 -21.16 -33.66
N GLU A 146 9.56 -21.74 -33.60
CA GLU A 146 8.86 -22.31 -34.77
C GLU A 146 8.26 -21.24 -35.68
N ASN A 147 8.19 -19.98 -35.23
CA ASN A 147 7.52 -18.88 -35.91
C ASN A 147 8.42 -17.63 -35.99
N LEU A 148 9.73 -17.76 -35.83
CA LEU A 148 10.68 -16.64 -35.89
C LEU A 148 11.29 -16.56 -37.29
N GLU A 149 11.46 -15.35 -37.80
CA GLU A 149 12.15 -15.06 -39.06
C GLU A 149 13.09 -13.85 -38.87
N PRO A 150 14.17 -13.75 -39.66
CA PRO A 150 14.98 -12.54 -39.68
C PRO A 150 14.21 -11.42 -40.39
N VAL A 151 14.32 -10.20 -39.85
CA VAL A 151 13.68 -9.01 -40.44
C VAL A 151 14.19 -8.76 -41.86
N ASP A 152 15.50 -8.93 -42.11
CA ASP A 152 16.05 -9.03 -43.47
C ASP A 152 16.36 -10.48 -43.85
N LYS A 153 15.64 -10.97 -44.86
CA LYS A 153 15.76 -12.33 -45.40
C LYS A 153 17.10 -12.61 -46.10
N ASN A 154 17.91 -11.59 -46.36
CA ASN A 154 19.25 -11.74 -46.91
C ASN A 154 20.30 -12.07 -45.84
N LEU A 155 19.97 -11.93 -44.56
CA LEU A 155 20.87 -12.23 -43.45
C LEU A 155 20.91 -13.73 -43.17
N ASP A 156 22.06 -14.22 -42.72
CA ASP A 156 22.19 -15.60 -42.23
C ASP A 156 21.42 -15.74 -40.92
N PHE A 157 20.32 -16.50 -40.97
CA PHE A 157 19.39 -16.61 -39.86
C PHE A 157 20.03 -17.18 -38.58
N GLU A 158 20.96 -18.13 -38.70
CA GLU A 158 21.63 -18.70 -37.52
C GLU A 158 22.63 -17.70 -36.90
N GLN A 159 23.30 -16.90 -37.73
CA GLN A 159 24.14 -15.81 -37.25
C GLN A 159 23.30 -14.73 -36.55
N VAL A 160 22.16 -14.34 -37.13
CA VAL A 160 21.22 -13.38 -36.55
C VAL A 160 20.72 -13.85 -35.18
N LYS A 161 20.30 -15.12 -35.08
CA LYS A 161 19.90 -15.73 -33.80
C LYS A 161 20.98 -15.62 -32.73
N ARG A 162 22.22 -15.96 -33.09
CA ARG A 162 23.37 -15.88 -32.17
C ARG A 162 23.63 -14.44 -31.71
N ASP A 163 23.58 -13.49 -32.63
CA ASP A 163 23.79 -12.07 -32.32
C ASP A 163 22.69 -11.50 -31.43
N CYS A 164 21.42 -11.86 -31.68
CA CYS A 164 20.30 -11.50 -30.81
C CYS A 164 20.47 -12.03 -29.39
N MET A 165 20.93 -13.28 -29.25
CA MET A 165 21.26 -13.85 -27.94
C MET A 165 22.43 -13.11 -27.28
N ALA A 166 23.48 -12.74 -28.03
CA ALA A 166 24.62 -11.99 -27.48
C ALA A 166 24.21 -10.58 -26.99
N LEU A 167 23.38 -9.86 -27.77
CA LEU A 167 22.81 -8.58 -27.38
C LEU A 167 21.96 -8.70 -26.11
N SER A 168 21.07 -9.70 -26.04
CA SER A 168 20.26 -9.97 -24.85
C SER A 168 21.11 -10.37 -23.64
N LEU A 169 22.15 -11.18 -23.81
CA LEU A 169 23.05 -11.58 -22.72
C LEU A 169 23.73 -10.36 -22.11
N TYR A 170 24.23 -9.46 -22.95
CA TYR A 170 24.87 -8.22 -22.54
C TYR A 170 23.90 -7.30 -21.77
N VAL A 171 22.71 -7.07 -22.30
CA VAL A 171 21.72 -6.15 -21.71
C VAL A 171 21.12 -6.71 -20.42
N ALA A 172 20.78 -8.00 -20.39
CA ALA A 172 20.02 -8.59 -19.29
C ALA A 172 20.89 -9.02 -18.10
N PHE A 173 22.11 -9.50 -18.36
CA PHE A 173 22.95 -10.15 -17.34
C PHE A 173 24.27 -9.42 -17.07
N GLN A 174 24.87 -8.76 -18.07
CA GLN A 174 26.14 -8.05 -17.86
C GLN A 174 25.95 -6.61 -17.36
N GLN A 175 24.83 -5.97 -17.70
CA GLN A 175 24.51 -4.63 -17.25
C GLN A 175 23.86 -4.65 -15.86
N SER A 176 24.71 -4.64 -14.81
CA SER A 176 24.24 -4.56 -13.42
C SER A 176 23.71 -3.16 -13.07
N ARG A 177 22.62 -3.13 -12.27
CA ARG A 177 22.02 -1.91 -11.72
C ARG A 177 22.27 -1.92 -10.22
N LYS A 178 22.62 -0.77 -9.62
CA LYS A 178 23.03 -0.70 -8.20
C LYS A 178 24.09 -1.75 -7.85
N ASN A 179 25.03 -1.97 -8.76
CA ASN A 179 26.09 -2.97 -8.63
C ASN A 179 25.66 -4.45 -8.60
N LEU A 180 24.39 -4.77 -8.84
CA LEU A 180 23.89 -6.15 -8.76
C LEU A 180 23.11 -6.54 -10.04
N PRO A 181 22.97 -7.83 -10.36
CA PRO A 181 22.19 -8.30 -11.49
C PRO A 181 20.67 -8.25 -11.20
N HIS A 182 20.15 -7.06 -10.87
CA HIS A 182 18.71 -6.85 -10.65
C HIS A 182 17.88 -6.95 -11.92
N GLY A 183 18.50 -6.83 -13.10
CA GLY A 183 17.79 -6.52 -14.33
C GLY A 183 17.34 -5.05 -14.38
N TYR A 184 16.39 -4.73 -15.26
CA TYR A 184 15.90 -3.37 -15.50
C TYR A 184 14.68 -3.05 -14.63
N GLY A 185 14.56 -1.85 -14.04
CA GLY A 185 13.39 -1.47 -13.23
C GLY A 185 13.35 -2.06 -11.79
N PRO A 186 12.57 -1.48 -10.87
CA PRO A 186 12.23 -2.12 -9.60
C PRO A 186 11.24 -3.27 -9.84
N SER A 187 11.23 -4.31 -9.01
CA SER A 187 10.44 -5.51 -9.26
C SER A 187 10.01 -6.23 -7.98
N ASN A 188 8.81 -6.86 -8.00
CA ASN A 188 8.25 -7.69 -6.93
C ASN A 188 9.07 -8.97 -6.68
N TYR A 189 10.04 -9.23 -7.54
CA TYR A 189 10.90 -10.39 -7.54
C TYR A 189 12.29 -10.12 -6.93
N ASN A 190 12.56 -8.89 -6.48
CA ASN A 190 13.87 -8.45 -5.98
C ASN A 190 14.20 -8.87 -4.54
N THR A 191 13.21 -9.29 -3.75
CA THR A 191 13.36 -9.57 -2.31
C THR A 191 14.54 -10.46 -1.97
N TRP A 192 14.80 -11.49 -2.79
CA TRP A 192 15.93 -12.40 -2.57
C TRP A 192 17.31 -11.77 -2.85
N VAL A 193 17.42 -10.88 -3.85
CA VAL A 193 18.67 -10.13 -4.07
C VAL A 193 18.94 -9.19 -2.91
N ASP A 194 17.86 -8.59 -2.40
CA ASP A 194 17.95 -7.62 -1.31
C ASP A 194 18.29 -8.29 0.04
N THR A 195 17.95 -9.56 0.26
CA THR A 195 18.12 -10.24 1.57
C THR A 195 18.89 -11.58 1.56
N GLY A 196 19.30 -12.10 0.39
CA GLY A 196 19.96 -13.39 0.22
C GLY A 196 21.50 -13.37 0.32
N PRO A 197 22.17 -14.54 0.33
CA PRO A 197 23.63 -14.64 0.46
C PRO A 197 24.35 -14.16 -0.83
N ARG A 198 24.72 -12.89 -0.85
CA ARG A 198 25.27 -12.20 -2.05
C ARG A 198 26.69 -12.62 -2.42
N GLU A 199 27.58 -12.77 -1.44
CA GLU A 199 29.00 -13.07 -1.68
C GLU A 199 29.19 -14.47 -2.27
N ASN A 200 28.41 -15.43 -1.79
CA ASN A 200 28.46 -16.82 -2.27
C ASN A 200 27.84 -17.00 -3.66
N SER A 201 27.17 -15.98 -4.19
CA SER A 201 26.45 -16.06 -5.47
C SER A 201 27.27 -15.56 -6.66
N ILE A 202 28.39 -14.84 -6.43
CA ILE A 202 29.15 -14.27 -7.55
C ILE A 202 29.81 -15.34 -8.42
N PHE A 203 30.42 -16.34 -7.79
CA PHE A 203 31.19 -17.35 -8.49
C PHE A 203 30.32 -18.14 -9.48
N GLY A 204 29.23 -18.74 -9.01
CA GLY A 204 28.28 -19.47 -9.86
C GLY A 204 27.63 -18.62 -10.95
N TYR A 205 27.40 -17.32 -10.68
CA TYR A 205 26.84 -16.40 -11.68
C TYR A 205 27.85 -16.12 -12.79
N SER A 206 29.10 -15.87 -12.40
CA SER A 206 30.21 -15.61 -13.31
C SER A 206 30.55 -16.85 -14.15
N ALA A 207 30.52 -18.04 -13.53
CA ALA A 207 30.64 -19.33 -14.18
C ALA A 207 29.54 -19.53 -15.25
N THR A 208 28.28 -19.22 -14.90
CA THR A 208 27.17 -19.32 -15.84
C THR A 208 27.31 -18.33 -17.01
N LEU A 209 27.76 -17.11 -16.73
CA LEU A 209 28.09 -16.12 -17.76
C LEU A 209 29.23 -16.58 -18.67
N GLN A 210 30.26 -17.23 -18.11
CA GLN A 210 31.37 -17.79 -18.88
C GLN A 210 30.89 -18.85 -19.87
N VAL A 211 30.01 -19.75 -19.45
CA VAL A 211 29.35 -20.72 -20.34
C VAL A 211 28.51 -20.02 -21.41
N ALA A 212 27.77 -18.98 -21.02
CA ALA A 212 26.94 -18.24 -21.97
C ALA A 212 27.76 -17.52 -23.04
N TRP A 213 28.85 -16.89 -22.66
CA TRP A 213 29.74 -16.22 -23.59
C TRP A 213 30.58 -17.17 -24.42
N SER A 214 30.99 -18.34 -23.88
CA SER A 214 31.73 -19.34 -24.67
C SER A 214 30.90 -19.89 -25.83
N GLU A 215 29.58 -19.95 -25.68
CA GLU A 215 28.66 -20.35 -26.75
C GLU A 215 28.43 -19.22 -27.76
N LEU A 216 28.30 -17.98 -27.31
CA LEU A 216 27.82 -16.87 -28.14
C LEU A 216 28.91 -16.04 -28.79
N ALA A 217 30.08 -15.93 -28.16
CA ALA A 217 31.18 -15.16 -28.71
C ALA A 217 31.94 -15.96 -29.79
N PRO A 218 32.43 -15.30 -30.85
CA PRO A 218 33.37 -15.92 -31.78
C PRO A 218 34.67 -16.34 -31.09
N ASP A 219 35.28 -17.46 -31.51
CA ASP A 219 36.50 -18.01 -30.91
C ASP A 219 37.65 -16.98 -30.81
N ASP A 220 37.80 -16.13 -31.84
CA ASP A 220 38.84 -15.11 -31.89
C ASP A 220 38.58 -13.91 -30.94
N GLN A 221 37.43 -13.88 -30.26
CA GLN A 221 37.05 -12.88 -29.25
C GLN A 221 37.10 -13.41 -27.83
N LEU A 222 36.97 -14.73 -27.63
CA LEU A 222 37.06 -15.38 -26.32
C LEU A 222 38.36 -15.02 -25.58
N ASP A 223 39.49 -15.14 -26.29
CA ASP A 223 40.81 -14.85 -25.74
C ASP A 223 41.06 -13.35 -25.51
N LYS A 224 40.53 -12.48 -26.38
CA LYS A 224 40.76 -11.02 -26.30
C LYS A 224 40.06 -10.38 -25.10
N VAL A 225 38.86 -10.87 -24.79
CA VAL A 225 38.04 -10.38 -23.68
C VAL A 225 38.46 -11.04 -22.36
N GLU A 226 39.27 -12.10 -22.43
CA GLU A 226 39.64 -12.96 -21.31
C GLU A 226 38.40 -13.57 -20.64
N LEU A 227 37.42 -14.01 -21.44
CA LEU A 227 36.14 -14.53 -20.92
C LEU A 227 36.31 -15.74 -19.99
N GLY A 228 37.39 -16.52 -20.18
CA GLY A 228 37.77 -17.61 -19.27
C GLY A 228 38.14 -17.16 -17.85
N LYS A 229 38.32 -15.86 -17.61
CA LYS A 229 38.61 -15.28 -16.28
C LYS A 229 37.37 -14.72 -15.60
N LEU A 230 36.17 -14.91 -16.14
CA LEU A 230 34.94 -14.40 -15.51
C LEU A 230 34.78 -14.99 -14.10
N THR A 231 35.09 -16.27 -13.92
CA THR A 231 35.08 -16.97 -12.62
C THR A 231 36.08 -16.44 -11.60
N GLU A 232 37.09 -15.68 -12.01
CA GLU A 232 38.03 -14.97 -11.12
C GLU A 232 37.40 -13.69 -10.51
N SER A 233 36.16 -13.36 -10.87
CA SER A 233 35.45 -12.21 -10.32
C SER A 233 35.09 -12.45 -8.86
N GLU A 234 35.68 -11.65 -7.97
CA GLU A 234 35.40 -11.71 -6.53
C GLU A 234 34.38 -10.66 -6.08
N ARG A 235 34.02 -9.69 -6.95
CA ARG A 235 33.05 -8.63 -6.69
C ARG A 235 32.17 -8.31 -7.89
N TRP A 236 30.96 -7.82 -7.65
CA TRP A 236 30.06 -7.42 -8.73
C TRP A 236 30.52 -6.09 -9.34
N SER A 237 30.90 -5.14 -8.49
CA SER A 237 31.32 -3.80 -8.87
C SER A 237 32.46 -3.24 -8.00
N PRO A 238 33.11 -2.14 -8.43
CA PRO A 238 34.03 -1.39 -7.59
C PRO A 238 33.38 -0.73 -6.35
N ARG A 239 32.08 -0.43 -6.40
CA ARG A 239 31.37 0.30 -5.33
C ARG A 239 30.96 -0.61 -4.17
N ASP A 240 30.94 -1.92 -4.37
CA ASP A 240 30.84 -2.93 -3.29
C ASP A 240 32.02 -2.78 -2.31
N ALA A 241 33.15 -2.24 -2.77
CA ALA A 241 34.32 -1.96 -1.93
C ALA A 241 34.08 -0.81 -0.94
N TRP A 242 33.32 0.22 -1.33
CA TRP A 242 33.04 1.37 -0.47
C TRP A 242 32.12 1.00 0.70
N GLU A 243 31.12 0.16 0.46
CA GLU A 243 30.21 -0.34 1.51
C GLU A 243 30.96 -1.22 2.52
N LEU A 244 31.97 -1.99 2.08
CA LEU A 244 32.83 -2.82 2.95
C LEU A 244 33.97 -2.04 3.62
N GLU A 245 34.42 -0.92 3.03
CA GLU A 245 35.41 0.00 3.64
C GLU A 245 34.83 0.69 4.88
N GLU A 246 33.53 1.00 4.93
CA GLU A 246 32.84 1.48 6.14
C GLU A 246 32.82 0.42 7.26
N GLU A 247 32.85 -0.88 6.90
CA GLU A 247 32.88 -2.02 7.84
C GLU A 247 34.30 -2.47 8.23
N GLY A 248 35.36 -1.79 7.74
CA GLY A 248 36.75 -2.06 8.11
C GLY A 248 37.38 -3.31 7.49
N LEU A 249 36.84 -3.79 6.36
CA LEU A 249 37.36 -4.95 5.61
C LEU A 249 38.39 -4.53 4.54
N SER A 250 39.36 -5.41 4.26
CA SER A 250 40.60 -5.17 3.49
C SER A 250 40.45 -4.50 2.10
N ASN A 251 41.38 -3.57 1.80
CA ASN A 251 41.53 -2.81 0.54
C ASN A 251 42.30 -3.54 -0.58
N GLU A 252 42.34 -4.88 -0.57
CA GLU A 252 43.01 -5.60 -1.66
C GLU A 252 42.29 -5.39 -3.02
N PRO A 253 43.05 -5.18 -4.12
CA PRO A 253 42.47 -5.01 -5.44
C PRO A 253 41.85 -6.32 -5.90
N LYS A 254 40.52 -6.36 -5.98
CA LYS A 254 39.73 -7.52 -6.42
C LYS A 254 39.18 -7.31 -7.82
N THR A 255 39.20 -8.36 -8.64
CA THR A 255 38.60 -8.37 -9.97
C THR A 255 37.08 -8.24 -9.86
N THR A 256 36.48 -7.36 -10.67
CA THR A 256 35.02 -7.12 -10.64
C THR A 256 34.36 -7.64 -11.91
N LEU A 257 33.16 -8.21 -11.79
CA LEU A 257 32.37 -8.67 -12.94
C LEU A 257 32.08 -7.51 -13.91
N ASN A 258 31.80 -6.32 -13.38
CA ASN A 258 31.59 -5.11 -14.19
C ASN A 258 32.82 -4.71 -15.04
N SER A 259 34.04 -5.12 -14.69
CA SER A 259 35.24 -4.81 -15.49
C SER A 259 35.22 -5.49 -16.87
N PHE A 260 34.55 -6.64 -17.00
CA PHE A 260 34.39 -7.35 -18.26
C PHE A 260 33.37 -6.69 -19.19
N ARG A 261 32.46 -5.86 -18.65
CA ARG A 261 31.40 -5.21 -19.44
C ARG A 261 31.95 -4.35 -20.58
N VAL A 262 32.99 -3.57 -20.31
CA VAL A 262 33.61 -2.70 -21.34
C VAL A 262 34.30 -3.55 -22.39
N LYS A 263 35.07 -4.56 -21.98
CA LYS A 263 35.76 -5.47 -22.89
C LYS A 263 34.78 -6.21 -23.83
N ILE A 264 33.68 -6.73 -23.27
CA ILE A 264 32.61 -7.41 -24.03
C ILE A 264 31.94 -6.45 -25.02
N ARG A 265 31.62 -5.23 -24.57
CA ARG A 265 31.00 -4.23 -25.44
C ARG A 265 31.89 -3.95 -26.65
N ASP A 266 33.14 -3.57 -26.40
CA ASP A 266 34.06 -3.10 -27.44
C ASP A 266 34.49 -4.25 -28.39
N SER A 267 34.55 -5.50 -27.89
CA SER A 267 35.07 -6.63 -28.67
C SER A 267 33.99 -7.44 -29.37
N ILE A 268 32.76 -7.46 -28.83
CA ILE A 268 31.65 -8.30 -29.30
C ILE A 268 30.47 -7.44 -29.75
N ILE A 269 29.93 -6.59 -28.86
CA ILE A 269 28.68 -5.85 -29.15
C ILE A 269 28.87 -4.82 -30.25
N GLU A 270 29.93 -4.01 -30.21
CA GLU A 270 30.21 -3.01 -31.26
C GLU A 270 30.38 -3.66 -32.65
N LYS A 271 30.89 -4.90 -32.71
CA LYS A 271 30.99 -5.65 -33.97
C LYS A 271 29.65 -6.17 -34.48
N ILE A 272 28.73 -6.45 -33.57
CA ILE A 272 27.35 -6.79 -33.92
C ILE A 272 26.66 -5.52 -34.43
N ASP A 273 26.80 -4.40 -33.73
CA ASP A 273 26.28 -3.09 -34.16
C ASP A 273 26.81 -2.71 -35.56
N ASP A 274 28.12 -2.79 -35.77
CA ASP A 274 28.76 -2.52 -37.08
C ASP A 274 28.21 -3.42 -38.20
N ARG A 275 27.90 -4.68 -37.90
CA ARG A 275 27.38 -5.65 -38.87
C ARG A 275 25.95 -5.31 -39.31
N TYR A 276 25.16 -4.75 -38.42
CA TYR A 276 23.75 -4.39 -38.65
C TYR A 276 23.52 -2.88 -38.63
N ASN A 277 24.53 -2.10 -39.01
CA ASN A 277 24.42 -0.66 -39.12
C ASN A 277 23.29 -0.26 -40.09
N GLY A 278 22.35 0.55 -39.60
CA GLY A 278 21.17 1.00 -40.35
C GLY A 278 19.89 0.19 -40.10
N TYR A 279 19.94 -0.85 -39.26
CA TYR A 279 18.77 -1.61 -38.81
C TYR A 279 18.15 -1.06 -37.52
N GLU A 280 18.76 -0.06 -36.88
CA GLU A 280 18.34 0.41 -35.56
C GLU A 280 17.03 1.22 -35.62
N SER A 281 16.00 0.79 -34.89
CA SER A 281 14.72 1.51 -34.86
C SER A 281 14.65 2.60 -33.76
N ALA A 282 15.53 2.55 -32.76
CA ALA A 282 15.48 3.41 -31.57
C ALA A 282 16.84 4.00 -31.14
N GLY A 283 17.76 4.17 -32.09
CA GLY A 283 19.09 4.77 -31.83
C GLY A 283 20.13 3.81 -31.22
N SER A 284 19.75 2.55 -30.96
CA SER A 284 20.64 1.44 -30.65
C SER A 284 20.05 0.14 -31.19
N LEU A 285 20.89 -0.77 -31.65
CA LEU A 285 20.45 -2.08 -32.15
C LEU A 285 19.90 -2.94 -31.01
N GLY A 286 18.71 -3.51 -31.22
CA GLY A 286 18.11 -4.48 -30.32
C GLY A 286 17.78 -5.81 -31.00
N PRO A 287 17.57 -6.90 -30.23
CA PRO A 287 17.14 -8.18 -30.80
C PRO A 287 15.84 -8.11 -31.63
N ASP A 288 14.93 -7.19 -31.28
CA ASP A 288 13.68 -6.96 -31.99
C ASP A 288 13.82 -6.17 -33.29
N ASP A 289 15.01 -5.63 -33.57
CA ASP A 289 15.35 -5.02 -34.87
C ASP A 289 15.84 -6.07 -35.87
N LEU A 290 16.20 -7.25 -35.37
CA LEU A 290 16.81 -8.32 -36.14
C LEU A 290 15.87 -9.52 -36.35
N LEU A 291 14.97 -9.77 -35.40
CA LEU A 291 14.07 -10.93 -35.40
C LEU A 291 12.61 -10.52 -35.20
N GLU A 292 11.74 -11.07 -36.03
CA GLU A 292 10.29 -10.87 -35.99
C GLU A 292 9.54 -12.21 -36.06
N THR A 293 8.22 -12.18 -35.84
CA THR A 293 7.37 -13.37 -35.96
C THR A 293 6.79 -13.51 -37.37
N SER A 294 6.89 -14.71 -37.95
CA SER A 294 6.48 -15.03 -39.32
C SER A 294 4.98 -15.14 -39.56
N LYS A 295 4.17 -15.07 -38.49
CA LYS A 295 2.71 -15.22 -38.55
C LYS A 295 2.02 -14.01 -37.95
N GLN A 296 0.94 -13.58 -38.60
CA GLN A 296 -0.05 -12.58 -38.15
C GLN A 296 -0.76 -12.93 -36.81
N LYS A 297 -0.32 -13.98 -36.09
CA LYS A 297 -0.86 -14.28 -34.78
C LYS A 297 -0.32 -13.28 -33.77
N ALA A 298 -1.20 -12.70 -32.97
CA ALA A 298 -0.81 -11.88 -31.83
C ALA A 298 0.21 -12.64 -30.96
N LEU A 299 1.32 -11.98 -30.61
CA LEU A 299 2.40 -12.54 -29.79
C LEU A 299 1.87 -13.10 -28.46
N LYS A 300 0.81 -12.47 -27.92
CA LYS A 300 -0.01 -12.95 -26.78
C LYS A 300 -0.32 -14.45 -26.84
N SER A 301 -0.66 -14.97 -28.02
CA SER A 301 -1.07 -16.37 -28.18
C SER A 301 0.04 -17.38 -27.85
N TYR A 302 1.30 -16.96 -27.82
CA TYR A 302 2.43 -17.82 -27.45
C TYR A 302 2.65 -17.90 -25.94
N PHE A 303 1.97 -17.04 -25.16
CA PHE A 303 2.10 -16.95 -23.71
C PHE A 303 1.08 -17.81 -22.96
N GLY A 304 0.30 -18.65 -23.65
CA GLY A 304 -0.74 -19.50 -23.04
C GLY A 304 -0.35 -20.20 -21.72
N PRO A 305 0.84 -20.79 -21.57
CA PRO A 305 1.28 -21.38 -20.31
C PRO A 305 1.38 -20.41 -19.12
N LEU A 306 1.44 -19.10 -19.37
CA LEU A 306 1.62 -18.04 -18.39
C LEU A 306 0.40 -17.12 -18.25
N LEU A 307 -0.61 -17.26 -19.11
CA LEU A 307 -1.86 -16.46 -19.08
C LEU A 307 -3.02 -17.23 -18.43
N ARG A 308 -2.71 -18.23 -17.61
CA ARG A 308 -3.72 -18.97 -16.87
C ARG A 308 -4.27 -18.04 -15.80
N GLU A 309 -5.58 -18.00 -15.65
CA GLU A 309 -6.19 -17.29 -14.52
C GLU A 309 -5.62 -17.87 -13.22
N THR A 310 -5.24 -16.98 -12.29
CA THR A 310 -4.64 -17.40 -11.03
C THR A 310 -5.62 -17.22 -9.89
N ASP A 311 -5.61 -18.16 -8.95
CA ASP A 311 -6.34 -17.99 -7.70
C ASP A 311 -5.73 -16.80 -6.94
N TYR A 312 -6.53 -15.79 -6.67
CA TYR A 312 -6.19 -14.68 -5.81
C TYR A 312 -7.06 -14.71 -4.56
N ARG A 313 -6.56 -14.15 -3.47
CA ARG A 313 -7.34 -14.04 -2.24
C ARG A 313 -8.45 -13.03 -2.44
N GLU A 314 -9.66 -13.39 -2.04
CA GLU A 314 -10.74 -12.42 -1.99
C GLU A 314 -10.40 -11.31 -0.99
N LEU A 315 -11.04 -10.15 -1.15
CA LEU A 315 -10.80 -9.00 -0.28
C LEU A 315 -11.04 -9.34 1.21
N GLU A 316 -11.98 -10.24 1.46
CA GLU A 316 -12.33 -10.73 2.79
C GLU A 316 -11.23 -11.62 3.41
N ASP A 317 -10.38 -12.25 2.59
CA ASP A 317 -9.35 -13.20 3.03
C ASP A 317 -7.98 -12.54 3.29
N ILE A 318 -7.85 -11.24 3.04
CA ILE A 318 -6.63 -10.48 3.33
C ILE A 318 -6.75 -9.68 4.64
N SER A 319 -5.60 -9.39 5.25
CA SER A 319 -5.56 -8.67 6.53
C SER A 319 -6.18 -7.27 6.42
N PRO A 320 -6.74 -6.72 7.52
CA PRO A 320 -7.29 -5.36 7.56
C PRO A 320 -6.37 -4.29 6.93
N SER A 321 -5.10 -4.24 7.35
CA SER A 321 -4.07 -3.38 6.75
C SER A 321 -3.91 -3.57 5.23
N ALA A 322 -4.00 -4.81 4.73
CA ALA A 322 -3.91 -5.08 3.30
C ALA A 322 -5.18 -4.63 2.54
N ARG A 323 -6.37 -4.70 3.17
CA ARG A 323 -7.61 -4.13 2.62
C ARG A 323 -7.54 -2.61 2.51
N THR A 324 -7.05 -1.94 3.55
CA THR A 324 -6.82 -0.48 3.52
C THR A 324 -5.79 -0.12 2.43
N ALA A 325 -4.69 -0.87 2.36
CA ALA A 325 -3.70 -0.68 1.31
C ALA A 325 -4.29 -0.87 -0.09
N PHE A 326 -5.11 -1.92 -0.30
CA PHE A 326 -5.82 -2.16 -1.55
C PHE A 326 -6.80 -1.03 -1.88
N GLY A 327 -7.61 -0.59 -0.91
CA GLY A 327 -8.56 0.52 -1.07
C GLY A 327 -7.89 1.84 -1.49
N LEU A 328 -6.62 2.02 -1.13
CA LEU A 328 -5.78 3.16 -1.53
C LEU A 328 -4.79 2.81 -2.65
N HIS A 329 -4.95 1.68 -3.32
CA HIS A 329 -4.06 1.17 -4.38
C HIS A 329 -2.56 1.26 -4.03
N TRP A 330 -2.20 0.91 -2.79
CA TRP A 330 -0.85 0.96 -2.22
C TRP A 330 -0.16 2.33 -2.37
N SER A 331 -0.94 3.41 -2.47
CA SER A 331 -0.40 4.76 -2.56
C SER A 331 0.39 5.11 -1.31
N ARG A 332 1.58 5.66 -1.54
CA ARG A 332 2.43 6.21 -0.48
C ARG A 332 2.05 7.64 -0.09
N GLN A 333 1.34 8.35 -0.96
CA GLN A 333 0.92 9.73 -0.74
C GLN A 333 -0.56 9.76 -0.40
N VAL A 334 -0.84 10.23 0.81
CA VAL A 334 -2.18 10.35 1.38
C VAL A 334 -2.23 11.67 2.14
N GLU A 335 -3.29 12.45 1.91
CA GLU A 335 -3.61 13.66 2.67
C GLU A 335 -4.85 13.39 3.53
N TRP A 336 -4.76 13.71 4.81
CA TRP A 336 -5.78 13.40 5.81
C TRP A 336 -6.61 14.61 6.18
N LEU A 337 -7.93 14.48 6.03
CA LEU A 337 -8.92 15.52 6.31
C LEU A 337 -9.90 15.07 7.41
N GLY A 338 -9.38 14.55 8.53
CA GLY A 338 -10.21 14.04 9.64
C GLY A 338 -10.62 15.07 10.69
N ASN A 339 -9.73 16.01 11.06
CA ASN A 339 -9.88 16.86 12.26
C ASN A 339 -10.11 18.35 12.01
N ALA A 340 -10.39 18.75 10.77
CA ALA A 340 -10.56 20.17 10.48
C ALA A 340 -11.96 20.68 10.85
N THR A 341 -12.03 21.92 11.33
CA THR A 341 -13.26 22.65 11.72
C THR A 341 -14.21 22.99 10.56
N PHE A 342 -14.02 22.41 9.38
CA PHE A 342 -14.84 22.65 8.19
C PHE A 342 -15.76 21.48 7.88
N SER A 343 -16.88 21.77 7.22
CA SER A 343 -17.81 20.73 6.76
C SER A 343 -17.18 19.89 5.64
N LYS A 344 -17.08 18.57 5.85
CA LYS A 344 -16.47 17.62 4.91
C LYS A 344 -17.28 17.46 3.62
N VAL A 345 -18.62 17.40 3.72
CA VAL A 345 -19.51 17.17 2.56
C VAL A 345 -19.36 18.25 1.46
N PRO A 346 -19.37 19.57 1.75
CA PRO A 346 -19.10 20.59 0.74
C PRO A 346 -17.70 20.50 0.10
N LEU A 347 -16.70 20.02 0.85
CA LEU A 347 -15.35 19.86 0.32
C LEU A 347 -15.25 18.65 -0.60
N ILE A 348 -15.91 17.54 -0.27
CA ILE A 348 -16.11 16.38 -1.16
C ILE A 348 -16.78 16.84 -2.45
N GLU A 349 -17.86 17.62 -2.35
CA GLU A 349 -18.57 18.22 -3.47
C GLU A 349 -17.65 19.04 -4.37
N THR A 350 -16.90 19.97 -3.79
CA THR A 350 -15.95 20.80 -4.53
C THR A 350 -14.84 19.97 -5.19
N THR A 351 -14.35 18.93 -4.50
CA THR A 351 -13.29 18.05 -5.00
C THR A 351 -13.75 17.24 -6.19
N LEU A 352 -14.88 16.54 -6.08
CA LEU A 352 -15.37 15.68 -7.16
C LEU A 352 -15.75 16.51 -8.40
N TRP A 353 -16.45 17.63 -8.23
CA TRP A 353 -16.74 18.54 -9.35
C TRP A 353 -15.47 19.12 -9.98
N GLY A 354 -14.49 19.50 -9.16
CA GLY A 354 -13.20 20.00 -9.64
C GLY A 354 -12.44 18.97 -10.47
N LEU A 355 -12.46 17.69 -10.05
CA LEU A 355 -11.86 16.59 -10.79
C LEU A 355 -12.62 16.31 -12.10
N ALA A 356 -13.95 16.20 -12.06
CA ALA A 356 -14.78 15.97 -13.25
C ALA A 356 -14.57 17.08 -14.31
N MET A 357 -14.62 18.34 -13.89
CA MET A 357 -14.37 19.49 -14.77
C MET A 357 -12.93 19.56 -15.28
N SER A 358 -11.97 18.99 -14.56
CA SER A 358 -10.58 18.91 -15.01
C SER A 358 -10.39 17.76 -16.00
N TYR A 359 -11.01 16.61 -15.74
CA TYR A 359 -10.87 15.41 -16.56
C TYR A 359 -11.66 15.48 -17.87
N SER A 360 -12.83 16.13 -17.88
CA SER A 360 -13.59 16.41 -19.11
C SER A 360 -12.83 17.25 -20.15
N LYS A 361 -11.72 17.91 -19.80
CA LYS A 361 -10.85 18.62 -20.75
C LYS A 361 -9.95 17.70 -21.57
N TYR A 362 -9.87 16.42 -21.22
CA TYR A 362 -9.10 15.42 -21.96
C TYR A 362 -10.05 14.69 -22.91
N GLU A 363 -10.30 15.28 -24.08
CA GLU A 363 -11.29 14.80 -25.06
C GLU A 363 -10.99 13.39 -25.63
N ASP A 364 -9.73 12.94 -25.56
CA ASP A 364 -9.27 11.68 -26.19
C ASP A 364 -9.08 10.51 -25.21
N GLU A 365 -9.25 10.71 -23.89
CA GLU A 365 -9.03 9.68 -22.87
C GLU A 365 -10.10 9.76 -21.76
N GLU A 366 -10.86 8.68 -21.56
CA GLU A 366 -11.70 8.53 -20.36
C GLU A 366 -10.82 8.32 -19.14
N VAL A 367 -10.69 9.35 -18.30
CA VAL A 367 -9.98 9.27 -17.02
C VAL A 367 -11.02 9.13 -15.90
N PRO A 368 -11.24 7.92 -15.33
CA PRO A 368 -12.22 7.77 -14.28
C PRO A 368 -11.76 8.38 -12.97
N ILE A 369 -12.70 8.96 -12.22
CA ILE A 369 -12.50 9.37 -10.83
C ILE A 369 -12.58 8.11 -9.96
N HIS A 370 -11.62 7.90 -9.07
CA HIS A 370 -11.67 6.77 -8.14
C HIS A 370 -12.10 7.26 -6.76
N VAL A 371 -13.11 6.59 -6.21
CA VAL A 371 -13.63 6.85 -4.87
C VAL A 371 -13.67 5.54 -4.12
N THR A 372 -13.05 5.51 -2.94
CA THR A 372 -13.12 4.37 -2.03
C THR A 372 -13.93 4.77 -0.80
N ARG A 373 -15.00 4.03 -0.51
CA ARG A 373 -15.78 4.12 0.71
C ARG A 373 -15.25 3.10 1.70
N PHE A 374 -14.73 3.56 2.83
CA PHE A 374 -14.35 2.73 3.96
C PHE A 374 -15.48 2.72 4.98
N ASN A 375 -15.98 1.53 5.28
CA ASN A 375 -16.96 1.29 6.33
C ASN A 375 -16.22 0.79 7.57
N HIS A 376 -16.34 1.54 8.67
CA HIS A 376 -15.74 1.21 9.95
C HIS A 376 -16.82 0.69 10.90
N PRO A 377 -16.93 -0.63 11.09
CA PRO A 377 -17.99 -1.20 11.91
C PRO A 377 -17.93 -0.71 13.35
N VAL A 378 -19.09 -0.34 13.91
CA VAL A 378 -19.28 -0.06 15.33
C VAL A 378 -20.23 -1.12 15.87
N ALA A 379 -19.79 -1.83 16.91
CA ALA A 379 -20.45 -3.03 17.43
C ALA A 379 -21.98 -2.86 17.54
N ASP A 380 -22.72 -3.71 16.83
CA ASP A 380 -24.19 -3.80 16.78
C ASP A 380 -24.96 -2.53 16.38
N GLU A 381 -24.27 -1.44 16.03
CA GLU A 381 -24.88 -0.14 15.75
C GLU A 381 -24.87 0.22 14.27
N GLY A 382 -23.81 -0.14 13.53
CA GLY A 382 -23.68 0.17 12.11
C GLY A 382 -22.23 0.44 11.74
N SER A 383 -21.98 1.46 10.91
CA SER A 383 -20.64 1.87 10.49
C SER A 383 -20.46 3.39 10.49
N VAL A 384 -19.27 3.81 10.91
CA VAL A 384 -18.75 5.14 10.59
C VAL A 384 -18.13 5.10 9.19
N VAL A 385 -18.50 6.05 8.33
CA VAL A 385 -18.08 6.05 6.92
C VAL A 385 -16.99 7.08 6.66
N THR A 386 -15.92 6.63 6.01
CA THR A 386 -14.81 7.44 5.52
C THR A 386 -14.76 7.36 4.00
N TYR A 387 -14.52 8.48 3.32
CA TYR A 387 -14.34 8.51 1.87
C TYR A 387 -12.90 8.85 1.52
N ALA A 388 -12.29 8.09 0.61
CA ALA A 388 -11.04 8.45 -0.03
C ALA A 388 -11.28 8.78 -1.51
N ILE A 389 -10.75 9.90 -1.97
CA ILE A 389 -10.87 10.35 -3.37
C ILE A 389 -9.49 10.49 -3.97
N LEU A 390 -9.26 9.83 -5.10
CA LEU A 390 -7.96 9.87 -5.76
C LEU A 390 -7.82 11.14 -6.62
N GLN A 391 -6.85 11.98 -6.26
CA GLN A 391 -6.39 13.07 -7.11
C GLN A 391 -5.31 12.55 -8.04
N ARG A 392 -5.68 12.35 -9.31
CA ARG A 392 -4.79 11.82 -10.34
C ARG A 392 -4.35 12.91 -11.30
N LEU A 393 -3.10 12.86 -11.71
CA LEU A 393 -2.66 13.55 -12.92
C LEU A 393 -2.82 12.60 -14.12
N PRO A 394 -3.31 13.08 -15.28
CA PRO A 394 -3.45 12.25 -16.47
C PRO A 394 -2.12 11.58 -16.85
N PRO A 395 -2.15 10.42 -17.53
CA PRO A 395 -1.03 9.50 -17.70
C PRO A 395 0.17 10.01 -18.54
N ARG A 396 0.28 11.32 -18.79
CA ARG A 396 1.34 11.94 -19.62
C ARG A 396 2.63 12.27 -18.86
N ALA A 397 2.69 12.04 -17.54
CA ALA A 397 3.87 12.30 -16.73
C ALA A 397 4.73 11.04 -16.53
N VAL A 398 6.05 11.20 -16.54
CA VAL A 398 6.99 10.15 -16.11
C VAL A 398 6.89 10.05 -14.58
N GLY A 399 6.19 9.02 -14.10
CA GLY A 399 5.87 8.82 -12.68
C GLY A 399 4.37 8.93 -12.39
N ASP A 400 3.93 8.42 -11.24
CA ASP A 400 2.54 8.55 -10.77
C ASP A 400 2.50 9.53 -9.58
N PRO A 401 2.31 10.85 -9.82
CA PRO A 401 2.21 11.86 -8.76
C PRO A 401 0.82 11.89 -8.11
N SER A 402 -0.01 10.86 -8.30
CA SER A 402 -1.38 10.83 -7.80
C SER A 402 -1.42 10.55 -6.29
N GLY A 403 -2.17 11.37 -5.55
CA GLY A 403 -2.38 11.23 -4.11
C GLY A 403 -3.84 10.96 -3.76
N TRP A 404 -4.09 10.39 -2.57
CA TRP A 404 -5.44 10.23 -2.04
C TRP A 404 -5.77 11.35 -1.05
N LEU A 405 -6.96 11.93 -1.19
CA LEU A 405 -7.57 12.74 -0.14
C LEU A 405 -8.48 11.85 0.69
N ILE A 406 -8.24 11.75 2.00
CA ILE A 406 -9.07 10.95 2.92
C ILE A 406 -9.91 11.89 3.78
N PHE A 407 -11.22 11.78 3.61
CA PHE A 407 -12.24 12.43 4.41
C PHE A 407 -12.70 11.44 5.49
N ASP A 408 -11.97 11.41 6.61
CA ASP A 408 -12.28 10.53 7.74
C ASP A 408 -13.59 10.94 8.42
N SER A 409 -14.37 9.96 8.89
CA SER A 409 -15.58 10.18 9.70
C SER A 409 -16.55 11.22 9.09
N VAL A 410 -17.04 10.96 7.88
CA VAL A 410 -17.99 11.85 7.18
C VAL A 410 -19.39 11.78 7.81
N GLY A 411 -19.80 10.59 8.25
CA GLY A 411 -21.04 10.35 8.97
C GLY A 411 -21.12 8.91 9.47
N ALA A 412 -22.00 8.67 10.44
CA ALA A 412 -22.40 7.34 10.87
C ALA A 412 -23.72 6.96 10.21
N ASP A 413 -23.82 5.76 9.65
CA ASP A 413 -25.04 5.29 8.97
C ASP A 413 -26.20 5.00 9.93
N TYR A 414 -25.91 4.93 11.23
CA TYR A 414 -26.88 4.74 12.32
C TYR A 414 -27.39 6.04 12.95
N GLU A 415 -26.85 7.19 12.54
CA GLU A 415 -27.31 8.51 12.98
C GLU A 415 -28.13 9.19 11.87
N ILE A 416 -29.26 9.82 12.19
CA ILE A 416 -30.11 10.49 11.19
C ILE A 416 -29.32 11.55 10.38
N GLU A 417 -28.53 12.37 11.06
CA GLU A 417 -27.70 13.39 10.40
C GLU A 417 -26.55 12.75 9.61
N GLY A 418 -25.95 11.67 10.13
CA GLY A 418 -24.89 10.93 9.47
C GLY A 418 -25.37 10.24 8.19
N GLU A 419 -26.51 9.56 8.24
CA GLU A 419 -27.16 8.94 7.10
C GLU A 419 -27.49 9.98 6.01
N TRP A 420 -28.00 11.16 6.40
CA TRP A 420 -28.24 12.25 5.45
C TRP A 420 -26.95 12.72 4.76
N LYS A 421 -25.85 12.87 5.51
CA LYS A 421 -24.53 13.25 4.95
C LYS A 421 -24.02 12.19 3.97
N ILE A 422 -24.12 10.91 4.32
CA ILE A 422 -23.70 9.78 3.48
C ILE A 422 -24.53 9.77 2.19
N ARG A 423 -25.86 9.80 2.29
CA ARG A 423 -26.76 9.83 1.12
C ARG A 423 -26.44 11.02 0.20
N ARG A 424 -26.20 12.20 0.76
CA ARG A 424 -25.82 13.39 -0.03
C ARG A 424 -24.51 13.18 -0.80
N VAL A 425 -23.53 12.51 -0.22
CA VAL A 425 -22.27 12.18 -0.90
C VAL A 425 -22.50 11.13 -1.98
N GLU A 426 -23.25 10.07 -1.72
CA GLU A 426 -23.56 9.04 -2.73
C GLU A 426 -24.35 9.61 -3.92
N ASP A 427 -25.39 10.41 -3.66
CA ASP A 427 -26.16 11.10 -4.71
C ASP A 427 -25.25 12.00 -5.55
N LEU A 428 -24.30 12.69 -4.93
CA LEU A 428 -23.33 13.52 -5.63
C LEU A 428 -22.40 12.67 -6.52
N ILE A 429 -21.95 11.51 -6.04
CA ILE A 429 -21.11 10.61 -6.83
C ILE A 429 -21.91 10.08 -8.04
N ASP A 430 -23.18 9.70 -7.86
CA ASP A 430 -24.10 9.30 -8.94
C ASP A 430 -24.22 10.40 -10.00
N ASN A 431 -24.48 11.65 -9.58
CA ASN A 431 -24.61 12.79 -10.49
C ASN A 431 -23.31 13.11 -11.26
N ILE A 432 -22.15 12.79 -10.68
CA ILE A 432 -20.86 13.00 -11.34
C ILE A 432 -20.53 11.87 -12.28
N ASP A 433 -20.94 10.63 -11.99
CA ASP A 433 -20.79 9.48 -12.87
C ASP A 433 -21.49 9.69 -14.22
N ASP A 434 -22.62 10.41 -14.22
CA ASP A 434 -23.31 10.86 -15.45
C ASP A 434 -22.47 11.80 -16.34
N LEU A 435 -21.47 12.48 -15.77
CA LEU A 435 -20.59 13.44 -16.47
C LEU A 435 -19.20 12.88 -16.76
N ASN A 436 -18.64 12.14 -15.82
CA ASN A 436 -17.32 11.53 -15.89
C ASN A 436 -17.35 10.19 -15.15
N PRO A 437 -16.88 9.09 -15.75
CA PRO A 437 -16.94 7.78 -15.11
C PRO A 437 -16.32 7.78 -13.71
N VAL A 438 -17.03 7.22 -12.73
CA VAL A 438 -16.57 7.03 -11.36
C VAL A 438 -16.39 5.55 -11.07
N LYS A 439 -15.18 5.16 -10.67
CA LYS A 439 -14.88 3.82 -10.15
C LYS A 439 -15.00 3.85 -8.63
N ARG A 440 -16.02 3.15 -8.11
CA ARG A 440 -16.28 3.01 -6.69
C ARG A 440 -15.72 1.70 -6.15
N LEU A 441 -15.16 1.76 -4.96
CA LEU A 441 -14.73 0.60 -4.20
C LEU A 441 -15.24 0.73 -2.78
N GLU A 442 -15.82 -0.34 -2.23
CA GLU A 442 -16.24 -0.38 -0.84
C GLU A 442 -15.34 -1.34 -0.06
N ILE A 443 -14.83 -0.88 1.08
CA ILE A 443 -13.92 -1.64 1.94
C ILE A 443 -14.47 -1.62 3.36
N GLU A 444 -14.67 -2.79 3.95
CA GLU A 444 -14.94 -2.91 5.38
C GLU A 444 -13.64 -3.16 6.14
N VAL A 445 -13.34 -2.28 7.09
CA VAL A 445 -12.13 -2.33 7.91
C VAL A 445 -12.35 -1.61 9.25
N ASP A 446 -11.84 -2.18 10.33
CA ASP A 446 -11.85 -1.53 11.64
C ASP A 446 -11.18 -0.14 11.57
N ARG A 447 -11.70 0.82 12.35
CA ARG A 447 -11.20 2.20 12.29
C ARG A 447 -9.77 2.32 12.80
N ASP A 448 -9.40 1.57 13.83
CA ASP A 448 -8.06 1.63 14.41
C ASP A 448 -7.06 0.98 13.44
N ASP A 449 -7.41 -0.15 12.82
CA ASP A 449 -6.60 -0.80 11.77
C ASP A 449 -6.41 0.13 10.56
N PHE A 450 -7.46 0.87 10.18
CA PHE A 450 -7.39 1.85 9.09
C PHE A 450 -6.43 2.99 9.41
N ILE A 451 -6.54 3.57 10.61
CA ILE A 451 -5.66 4.64 11.08
C ILE A 451 -4.22 4.14 11.18
N GLU A 452 -3.98 2.97 11.76
CA GLU A 452 -2.64 2.38 11.87
C GLU A 452 -1.98 2.23 10.50
N GLU A 453 -2.71 1.73 9.49
CA GLU A 453 -2.16 1.54 8.14
C GLU A 453 -1.87 2.86 7.41
N ILE A 454 -2.71 3.88 7.62
CA ILE A 454 -2.54 5.18 6.98
C ILE A 454 -1.47 6.00 7.66
N SER A 455 -1.23 5.78 8.95
CA SER A 455 -0.38 6.64 9.75
C SER A 455 1.03 6.81 9.21
N PRO A 456 1.74 5.74 8.80
CA PRO A 456 3.07 5.85 8.18
C PRO A 456 3.08 6.54 6.80
N ARG A 457 1.90 6.80 6.21
CA ARG A 457 1.74 7.37 4.86
C ARG A 457 1.35 8.84 4.89
N LEU A 458 0.98 9.37 6.05
CA LEU A 458 0.74 10.79 6.25
C LEU A 458 2.07 11.52 6.40
N SER A 459 2.13 12.78 5.98
CA SER A 459 3.26 13.63 6.34
C SER A 459 3.29 13.83 7.86
N ASP A 460 4.47 13.68 8.47
CA ASP A 460 4.73 13.64 9.93
C ASP A 460 3.93 14.66 10.76
N ASP A 461 3.67 15.86 10.24
CA ASP A 461 3.00 16.94 10.99
C ASP A 461 1.50 16.67 11.29
N TYR A 462 0.79 15.88 10.48
CA TYR A 462 -0.69 15.82 10.56
C TYR A 462 -1.24 14.89 11.64
N LEU A 463 -0.56 13.78 11.92
CA LEU A 463 -1.01 12.80 12.91
C LEU A 463 -0.80 13.28 14.34
N GLU A 464 0.37 13.88 14.60
CA GLU A 464 0.66 14.50 15.88
C GLU A 464 -0.36 15.60 16.20
N ILE A 465 -0.75 16.41 15.19
CA ILE A 465 -1.81 17.42 15.34
C ILE A 465 -3.18 16.76 15.56
N ALA A 466 -3.48 15.67 14.86
CA ALA A 466 -4.76 14.98 14.99
C ALA A 466 -4.95 14.35 16.37
N GLU A 467 -3.93 13.64 16.88
CA GLU A 467 -3.90 13.06 18.22
C GLU A 467 -3.94 14.14 19.29
N ALA A 468 -3.14 15.22 19.14
CA ALA A 468 -3.16 16.34 20.07
C ALA A 468 -4.54 17.01 20.13
N ASN A 469 -5.23 17.17 18.99
CA ASN A 469 -6.57 17.73 18.93
C ASN A 469 -7.63 16.80 19.53
N SER A 470 -7.54 15.48 19.30
CA SER A 470 -8.45 14.50 19.91
C SER A 470 -8.33 14.51 21.43
N ASN A 471 -7.09 14.51 21.94
CA ASN A 471 -6.80 14.62 23.37
C ASN A 471 -7.29 15.95 23.96
N LEU A 472 -7.11 17.06 23.23
CA LEU A 472 -7.61 18.37 23.63
C LEU A 472 -9.15 18.39 23.71
N MET A 473 -9.84 17.85 22.71
CA MET A 473 -11.30 17.80 22.67
C MET A 473 -11.89 16.89 23.76
N SER A 474 -11.26 15.74 24.01
CA SER A 474 -11.58 14.87 25.14
C SER A 474 -11.44 15.61 26.47
N GLY A 475 -10.33 16.34 26.65
CA GLY A 475 -10.11 17.19 27.83
C GLY A 475 -11.14 18.31 27.98
N ILE A 476 -11.51 18.99 26.88
CA ILE A 476 -12.55 20.04 26.89
C ILE A 476 -13.91 19.45 27.26
N ASN A 477 -14.29 18.30 26.70
CA ASN A 477 -15.57 17.66 27.00
C ASN A 477 -15.64 17.19 28.45
N SER A 478 -14.57 16.58 28.97
CA SER A 478 -14.46 16.22 30.38
C SER A 478 -14.60 17.46 31.28
N ALA A 479 -13.91 18.55 30.96
CA ALA A 479 -14.02 19.80 31.72
C ALA A 479 -15.44 20.40 31.70
N ARG A 480 -16.14 20.34 30.56
CA ARG A 480 -17.54 20.79 30.46
C ARG A 480 -18.47 19.97 31.34
N SER A 481 -18.31 18.65 31.38
CA SER A 481 -19.08 17.77 32.26
C SER A 481 -18.83 18.10 33.73
N THR A 482 -17.56 18.19 34.14
CA THR A 482 -17.17 18.57 35.51
C THR A 482 -17.74 19.92 35.94
N ILE A 483 -17.72 20.93 35.05
CA ILE A 483 -18.32 22.25 35.34
C ILE A 483 -19.83 22.14 35.55
N ALA A 484 -20.52 21.33 34.74
CA ALA A 484 -21.95 21.12 34.90
C ALA A 484 -22.27 20.47 36.26
N GLU A 485 -21.50 19.46 36.67
CA GLU A 485 -21.66 18.80 37.98
C GLU A 485 -21.40 19.76 39.15
N LEU A 486 -20.34 20.58 39.06
CA LEU A 486 -20.02 21.60 40.07
C LEU A 486 -21.12 22.67 40.17
N ALA A 487 -21.65 23.12 39.03
CA ALA A 487 -22.78 24.04 39.00
C ALA A 487 -24.05 23.41 39.59
N CYS A 488 -24.28 22.12 39.34
CA CYS A 488 -25.35 21.36 39.99
C CYS A 488 -25.19 21.35 41.52
N ALA A 489 -24.01 20.97 42.02
CA ALA A 489 -23.72 20.96 43.45
C ALA A 489 -23.91 22.34 44.10
N TYR A 490 -23.51 23.41 43.42
CA TYR A 490 -23.75 24.79 43.88
C TYR A 490 -25.23 25.11 44.06
N VAL A 491 -26.02 24.83 43.02
CA VAL A 491 -27.45 25.09 43.03
C VAL A 491 -28.12 24.26 44.13
N LEU A 492 -27.74 22.99 44.29
CA LEU A 492 -28.23 22.12 45.36
C LEU A 492 -27.93 22.71 46.74
N ALA A 493 -26.70 23.17 46.97
CA ALA A 493 -26.26 23.74 48.26
C ALA A 493 -27.00 25.04 48.59
N ARG A 494 -27.28 25.87 47.58
CA ARG A 494 -28.02 27.14 47.76
C ARG A 494 -29.51 26.91 48.00
N ARG A 495 -30.12 25.91 47.36
CA ARG A 495 -31.54 25.59 47.51
C ARG A 495 -31.87 24.87 48.81
N ASN A 496 -30.90 24.20 49.41
CA ASN A 496 -31.13 23.31 50.54
C ASN A 496 -30.11 23.58 51.66
N SER A 497 -30.29 24.70 52.35
CA SER A 497 -29.41 25.12 53.46
C SER A 497 -29.45 24.18 54.68
N ASP A 498 -30.38 23.23 54.71
CA ASP A 498 -30.64 22.26 55.76
C ASP A 498 -30.10 20.85 55.47
N GLY A 499 -29.49 20.63 54.30
CA GLY A 499 -28.85 19.37 53.91
C GLY A 499 -27.36 19.52 53.62
N GLU A 500 -26.66 18.38 53.64
CA GLU A 500 -25.24 18.31 53.26
C GLU A 500 -25.13 17.88 51.79
N VAL A 501 -24.39 18.65 50.99
CA VAL A 501 -24.23 18.41 49.56
C VAL A 501 -22.86 17.83 49.28
N PHE A 502 -22.84 16.78 48.48
CA PHE A 502 -21.64 16.09 48.05
C PHE A 502 -21.55 16.12 46.52
N TRP A 503 -20.33 16.13 46.01
CA TRP A 503 -20.02 16.24 44.59
C TRP A 503 -18.90 15.27 44.22
N SER A 504 -19.01 14.64 43.05
CA SER A 504 -18.06 13.71 42.43
C SER A 504 -17.38 12.79 43.45
N HIS A 505 -18.21 11.96 44.11
CA HIS A 505 -17.73 11.08 45.18
C HIS A 505 -18.29 9.68 45.00
N THR A 506 -17.44 8.68 45.23
CA THR A 506 -17.79 7.27 45.06
C THR A 506 -18.51 6.74 46.30
N VAL A 507 -19.67 6.12 46.10
CA VAL A 507 -20.45 5.44 47.14
C VAL A 507 -20.66 4.00 46.70
N ASN A 508 -20.23 3.03 47.53
CA ASN A 508 -20.35 1.59 47.24
C ASN A 508 -19.85 1.16 45.84
N GLY A 509 -18.84 1.86 45.32
CA GLY A 509 -18.22 1.56 44.02
C GLY A 509 -18.84 2.28 42.82
N GLU A 510 -19.93 3.04 43.00
CA GLU A 510 -20.53 3.88 41.96
C GLU A 510 -20.11 5.35 42.18
N GLU A 511 -19.68 6.04 41.12
CA GLU A 511 -19.42 7.48 41.16
C GLU A 511 -20.72 8.25 41.08
N ILE A 512 -20.95 9.15 42.06
CA ILE A 512 -22.15 9.98 42.11
C ILE A 512 -21.76 11.42 41.79
N ASP A 513 -22.39 11.99 40.76
CA ASP A 513 -22.07 13.33 40.25
C ASP A 513 -22.35 14.38 41.31
N ALA A 514 -23.57 14.38 41.86
CA ALA A 514 -23.92 15.13 43.05
C ALA A 514 -25.06 14.45 43.80
N TRP A 515 -25.09 14.63 45.12
CA TRP A 515 -26.28 14.31 45.91
C TRP A 515 -26.41 15.23 47.11
N ILE A 516 -27.62 15.29 47.65
CA ILE A 516 -27.89 15.96 48.91
C ILE A 516 -28.44 14.97 49.93
N GLU A 517 -27.90 15.03 51.14
CA GLU A 517 -28.35 14.27 52.29
C GLU A 517 -29.07 15.17 53.30
N LYS A 518 -30.34 14.88 53.56
CA LYS A 518 -31.18 15.52 54.58
C LYS A 518 -31.50 14.51 55.71
N PRO A 519 -32.16 14.92 56.81
CA PRO A 519 -32.45 14.02 57.92
C PRO A 519 -33.21 12.74 57.53
N ASP A 520 -34.18 12.84 56.62
CA ASP A 520 -35.08 11.73 56.25
C ASP A 520 -34.97 11.32 54.76
N GLU A 521 -34.22 12.06 53.93
CA GLU A 521 -34.11 11.82 52.48
C GLU A 521 -32.69 11.97 51.95
N ILE A 522 -32.37 11.23 50.89
CA ILE A 522 -31.21 11.41 50.02
C ILE A 522 -31.72 11.66 48.60
N LYS A 523 -31.21 12.70 47.96
CA LYS A 523 -31.56 13.01 46.58
C LYS A 523 -30.31 12.96 45.71
N VAL A 524 -30.27 11.98 44.83
CA VAL A 524 -29.16 11.69 43.92
C VAL A 524 -29.41 12.39 42.60
N VAL A 525 -28.39 13.04 42.04
CA VAL A 525 -28.50 13.77 40.79
C VAL A 525 -27.49 13.24 39.78
N GLU A 526 -27.99 12.81 38.62
CA GLU A 526 -27.18 12.54 37.42
C GLU A 526 -27.10 13.81 36.59
N THR A 527 -25.88 14.24 36.24
CA THR A 527 -25.68 15.50 35.50
C THR A 527 -25.24 15.24 34.07
N LYS A 528 -25.88 15.92 33.12
CA LYS A 528 -25.47 15.95 31.70
C LYS A 528 -25.25 17.37 31.22
N VAL A 529 -24.34 17.57 30.26
CA VAL A 529 -24.23 18.87 29.58
C VAL A 529 -25.44 19.07 28.65
N ASP A 530 -25.77 18.03 27.89
CA ASP A 530 -26.85 18.04 26.92
C ASP A 530 -27.48 16.65 26.86
N LEU A 531 -28.80 16.59 27.10
CA LEU A 531 -29.56 15.35 27.10
C LEU A 531 -29.92 14.87 25.68
N SER A 532 -29.84 15.75 24.67
CA SER A 532 -30.17 15.38 23.28
C SER A 532 -29.14 14.44 22.66
N ASN A 533 -27.90 14.45 23.18
CA ASN A 533 -26.81 13.57 22.78
C ASN A 533 -26.66 12.32 23.68
N SER A 534 -27.57 12.13 24.64
CA SER A 534 -27.50 11.01 25.59
C SER A 534 -28.33 9.82 25.11
N ARG A 535 -27.79 8.61 25.27
CA ARG A 535 -28.58 7.37 25.12
C ARG A 535 -29.53 7.26 26.32
N LEU A 536 -30.80 7.61 26.10
CA LEU A 536 -31.79 7.75 27.16
C LEU A 536 -31.97 6.47 28.00
N SER A 537 -31.87 5.27 27.38
CA SER A 537 -31.91 4.01 28.12
C SER A 537 -30.71 3.79 29.06
N GLU A 538 -29.53 4.28 28.70
CA GLU A 538 -28.34 4.19 29.54
C GLU A 538 -28.41 5.17 30.70
N LEU A 539 -29.03 6.33 30.48
CA LEU A 539 -29.25 7.35 31.50
C LEU A 539 -30.12 6.82 32.66
N THR A 540 -31.23 6.14 32.38
CA THR A 540 -32.06 5.51 33.42
C THR A 540 -31.26 4.47 34.19
N ALA A 541 -30.55 3.59 33.49
CA ALA A 541 -29.74 2.55 34.13
C ALA A 541 -28.60 3.13 34.98
N GLN A 542 -28.00 4.26 34.56
CA GLN A 542 -27.00 5.00 35.35
C GLN A 542 -27.63 5.54 36.64
N LEU A 543 -28.76 6.25 36.51
CA LEU A 543 -29.44 6.84 37.67
C LEU A 543 -29.91 5.77 38.67
N GLU A 544 -30.45 4.64 38.19
CA GLU A 544 -30.85 3.51 39.04
C GLU A 544 -29.67 2.91 39.80
N ARG A 545 -28.50 2.75 39.16
CA ARG A 545 -27.28 2.28 39.85
C ARG A 545 -26.83 3.28 40.91
N LYS A 546 -26.83 4.58 40.58
CA LYS A 546 -26.42 5.66 41.49
C LYS A 546 -27.37 5.78 42.69
N VAL A 547 -28.68 5.66 42.49
CA VAL A 547 -29.68 5.57 43.58
C VAL A 547 -29.47 4.29 44.39
N GLY A 548 -29.26 3.16 43.71
CA GLY A 548 -29.02 1.85 44.34
C GLY A 548 -27.78 1.79 45.21
N ALA A 549 -26.76 2.63 44.95
CA ALA A 549 -25.57 2.74 45.78
C ALA A 549 -25.88 3.12 47.24
N PHE A 550 -27.04 3.72 47.50
CA PHE A 550 -27.51 4.10 48.84
C PHE A 550 -28.50 3.10 49.46
N SER A 551 -28.63 1.88 48.92
CA SER A 551 -29.62 0.87 49.36
C SER A 551 -29.53 0.47 50.84
N ASP A 552 -28.35 0.66 51.46
CA ASP A 552 -28.09 0.32 52.86
C ASP A 552 -28.47 1.45 53.83
N ASN A 553 -29.04 2.55 53.34
CA ASN A 553 -29.45 3.69 54.15
C ASN A 553 -30.93 3.60 54.56
N ASP A 554 -31.26 3.99 55.80
CA ASP A 554 -32.65 3.99 56.31
C ASP A 554 -33.49 5.18 55.77
N LYS A 555 -32.91 6.05 54.95
CA LYS A 555 -33.54 7.24 54.35
C LYS A 555 -34.26 6.92 53.03
N GLN A 556 -35.23 7.76 52.67
CA GLN A 556 -35.83 7.69 51.33
C GLN A 556 -34.83 8.21 50.29
N VAL A 557 -34.53 7.42 49.25
CA VAL A 557 -33.61 7.81 48.18
C VAL A 557 -34.38 8.05 46.88
N ASN A 558 -34.26 9.25 46.32
CA ASN A 558 -34.87 9.62 45.03
C ASN A 558 -33.78 10.08 44.04
N GLY A 559 -33.98 9.81 42.75
CA GLY A 559 -33.06 10.19 41.68
C GLY A 559 -33.65 11.30 40.78
N GLU A 560 -32.82 12.23 40.34
CA GLU A 560 -33.17 13.23 39.32
C GLU A 560 -32.07 13.36 38.26
N VAL A 561 -32.46 13.86 37.09
CA VAL A 561 -31.53 14.19 36.00
C VAL A 561 -31.42 15.71 35.85
N TRP A 562 -30.21 16.24 35.93
CA TRP A 562 -29.96 17.66 35.74
C TRP A 562 -29.15 17.89 34.48
N ALA A 563 -29.55 18.85 33.66
CA ALA A 563 -28.89 19.17 32.40
C ALA A 563 -28.43 20.62 32.36
N TRP A 564 -27.25 20.88 31.78
CA TRP A 564 -26.84 22.27 31.53
C TRP A 564 -27.79 22.93 30.52
N GLU A 565 -28.06 22.26 29.40
CA GLU A 565 -28.98 22.73 28.36
C GLU A 565 -30.41 22.24 28.59
N GLU A 566 -31.40 22.99 28.09
CA GLU A 566 -32.81 22.59 28.20
C GLU A 566 -33.08 21.44 27.21
N PRO A 567 -33.68 20.32 27.65
CA PRO A 567 -34.00 19.20 26.77
C PRO A 567 -35.02 19.60 25.70
N ASN A 568 -34.90 19.00 24.52
CA ASN A 568 -35.85 19.21 23.43
C ASN A 568 -37.22 18.55 23.74
N ASP A 569 -38.24 18.81 22.91
CA ASP A 569 -39.61 18.32 23.13
C ASP A 569 -39.70 16.78 23.24
N GLU A 570 -38.89 16.06 22.47
CA GLU A 570 -38.88 14.60 22.44
C GLU A 570 -38.27 14.02 23.72
N THR A 571 -37.11 14.52 24.14
CA THR A 571 -36.46 14.13 25.39
C THR A 571 -37.34 14.45 26.59
N ARG A 572 -38.06 15.58 26.59
CA ARG A 572 -39.01 15.94 27.66
C ARG A 572 -40.20 14.99 27.72
N ALA A 573 -40.75 14.60 26.57
CA ALA A 573 -41.82 13.62 26.52
C ALA A 573 -41.36 12.26 27.08
N TRP A 574 -40.15 11.84 26.72
CA TRP A 574 -39.58 10.58 27.23
C TRP A 574 -39.31 10.62 28.74
N LEU A 575 -38.70 11.68 29.26
CA LEU A 575 -38.47 11.84 30.72
C LEU A 575 -39.78 11.76 31.51
N TYR A 576 -40.86 12.32 30.94
CA TYR A 576 -42.20 12.25 31.53
C TYR A 576 -42.80 10.84 31.48
N GLU A 577 -42.57 10.08 30.40
CA GLU A 577 -43.02 8.69 30.28
C GLU A 577 -42.32 7.75 31.27
N GLU A 578 -41.05 7.99 31.56
CA GLU A 578 -40.23 7.21 32.51
C GLU A 578 -40.34 7.68 33.97
N ASP A 579 -41.22 8.65 34.27
CA ASP A 579 -41.40 9.25 35.60
C ASP A 579 -40.09 9.81 36.19
N LEU A 580 -39.22 10.35 35.33
CA LEU A 580 -37.94 10.94 35.71
C LEU A 580 -38.06 12.46 35.87
N GLU A 581 -37.83 12.93 37.08
CA GLU A 581 -37.74 14.36 37.38
C GLU A 581 -36.46 14.96 36.76
N TYR A 582 -36.60 16.13 36.12
CA TYR A 582 -35.48 16.82 35.49
C TYR A 582 -35.40 18.31 35.86
N SER A 583 -34.19 18.86 35.82
CA SER A 583 -33.92 20.29 36.02
C SER A 583 -32.89 20.83 35.04
N CYS A 584 -33.05 22.09 34.64
CA CYS A 584 -32.10 22.80 33.78
C CYS A 584 -31.22 23.75 34.61
N ILE A 585 -29.91 23.50 34.62
CA ILE A 585 -28.92 24.20 35.45
C ILE A 585 -28.71 25.63 34.96
N GLN A 586 -28.61 25.87 33.64
CA GLN A 586 -28.40 27.22 33.11
C GLN A 586 -29.55 28.18 33.42
N ASN A 587 -30.75 27.65 33.67
CA ASN A 587 -31.97 28.39 33.99
C ASN A 587 -32.17 28.55 35.51
N ALA A 588 -31.24 28.04 36.33
CA ALA A 588 -31.32 28.18 37.78
C ALA A 588 -31.06 29.65 38.19
N PRO A 589 -31.97 30.29 38.97
CA PRO A 589 -31.77 31.67 39.44
C PRO A 589 -30.46 31.88 40.21
N GLU A 590 -29.98 30.82 40.88
CA GLU A 590 -28.71 30.80 41.59
C GLU A 590 -27.52 30.96 40.65
N ILE A 591 -27.58 30.41 39.43
CA ILE A 591 -26.55 30.53 38.40
C ILE A 591 -26.67 31.88 37.67
N GLU A 592 -27.89 32.30 37.32
CA GLU A 592 -28.14 33.57 36.63
C GLU A 592 -27.68 34.80 37.46
N HIS A 593 -27.73 34.70 38.78
CA HIS A 593 -27.38 35.80 39.70
C HIS A 593 -26.04 35.62 40.42
N ALA A 594 -25.32 34.52 40.19
CA ALA A 594 -24.01 34.32 40.80
C ALA A 594 -22.98 35.29 40.23
N SER A 595 -22.23 35.96 41.10
CA SER A 595 -21.08 36.74 40.67
C SER A 595 -19.93 35.82 40.25
N SER A 596 -19.08 36.27 39.31
CA SER A 596 -17.88 35.53 38.92
C SER A 596 -16.95 35.25 40.11
N SER A 597 -16.98 36.08 41.14
CA SER A 597 -16.24 35.88 42.39
C SER A 597 -16.82 34.75 43.23
N GLU A 598 -18.15 34.64 43.33
CA GLU A 598 -18.81 33.54 44.06
C GLU A 598 -18.62 32.20 43.37
N LEU A 599 -18.73 32.16 42.04
CA LEU A 599 -18.43 30.95 41.26
C LEU A 599 -16.95 30.58 41.41
N LYS A 600 -16.04 31.55 41.41
CA LYS A 600 -14.61 31.29 41.64
C LYS A 600 -14.33 30.73 43.03
N THR A 601 -14.91 31.31 44.09
CA THR A 601 -14.75 30.80 45.46
C THR A 601 -15.34 29.41 45.61
N LEU A 602 -16.47 29.12 44.97
CA LEU A 602 -17.02 27.78 44.90
C LEU A 602 -16.04 26.79 44.25
N PHE A 603 -15.51 27.14 43.08
CA PHE A 603 -14.53 26.30 42.39
C PHE A 603 -13.28 26.08 43.26
N GLU A 604 -12.84 27.08 44.03
CA GLU A 604 -11.73 26.97 44.98
C GLU A 604 -12.07 26.11 46.22
N GLU A 605 -13.34 26.05 46.65
CA GLU A 605 -13.79 25.25 47.81
C GLU A 605 -14.04 23.78 47.46
N PHE A 606 -14.48 23.49 46.23
CA PHE A 606 -14.81 22.14 45.76
C PHE A 606 -13.70 21.45 44.96
N LEU A 607 -12.74 22.19 44.39
CA LEU A 607 -11.56 21.58 43.77
C LEU A 607 -10.51 21.30 44.86
N PRO A 608 -10.14 20.05 45.16
CA PRO A 608 -8.95 19.79 45.96
C PRO A 608 -7.73 20.44 45.28
N GLU A 609 -6.73 20.86 46.06
CA GLU A 609 -5.45 21.34 45.50
C GLU A 609 -4.91 20.29 44.51
N THR A 610 -5.15 20.50 43.21
CA THR A 610 -4.62 19.65 42.15
C THR A 610 -3.13 19.93 42.11
N SER A 611 -2.34 19.07 42.75
CA SER A 611 -0.88 19.07 42.67
C SER A 611 -0.36 18.63 41.30
N GLU A 612 -1.25 18.29 40.37
CA GLU A 612 -0.91 17.96 38.99
C GLU A 612 -0.91 19.21 38.10
N LYS A 613 0.18 19.38 37.34
CA LYS A 613 0.33 20.44 36.35
C LYS A 613 -0.86 20.47 35.41
N HIS A 614 -1.45 21.64 35.25
CA HIS A 614 -2.53 21.89 34.30
C HIS A 614 -2.09 21.43 32.89
N PRO A 615 -2.89 20.66 32.13
CA PRO A 615 -2.48 20.16 30.81
C PRO A 615 -2.28 21.27 29.75
N LEU A 616 -2.78 22.49 30.02
CA LEU A 616 -2.48 23.71 29.25
C LEU A 616 -1.32 24.54 29.80
N ASP A 617 -0.66 24.09 30.86
CA ASP A 617 0.54 24.77 31.37
C ASP A 617 1.65 24.57 30.31
N PRO A 618 2.16 25.64 29.68
CA PRO A 618 3.14 25.50 28.61
C PRO A 618 4.34 24.73 29.16
N GLN A 619 4.65 23.58 28.55
CA GLN A 619 5.94 22.95 28.82
C GLN A 619 7.02 23.96 28.44
N GLU A 620 7.92 24.27 29.38
CA GLU A 620 9.16 24.97 29.07
C GLU A 620 9.91 24.14 28.02
N ARG A 621 9.73 24.50 26.74
CA ARG A 621 10.44 23.85 25.62
C ARG A 621 11.95 24.09 25.70
N PHE A 622 12.41 25.05 26.52
CA PHE A 622 13.81 25.30 26.82
C PHE A 622 13.97 25.89 28.23
N GLY A 623 14.57 25.12 29.14
CA GLY A 623 15.17 25.65 30.37
C GLY A 623 16.62 26.05 30.11
N TYR A 624 17.04 27.21 30.63
CA TYR A 624 18.43 27.67 30.58
C TYR A 624 19.39 26.78 31.38
#